data_AF-A0A1Q9H0Z2-F1
#
_entry.id   AF-A0A1Q9H0Z2-F1
#
_cell.length_a   1.000
_cell.length_b   1.000
_cell.length_c   1.000
_cell.angle_alpha   90.00
_cell.angle_beta   90.00
_cell.angle_gamma   90.00
#
_symmetry.space_group_name_H-M   'P 1'
#
loop_
_entity.id
_entity.type
_entity.pdbx_description
1 polymer ?
#
loop_
_entity_poly.entity_id
_entity_poly.type
_entity_poly.pdbx_seq_one_letter_code
_entity_poly.pdbx_strand_id
1 'polypeptide(L)' 'MNEGEGFHSIGWRFSPDKIFSRQKLILLLVELNVERMKAVFITESGIFGYNQTPDGLTEVELDDCDDS' A
#
# COMPACT_ATOMS: atom_id res chain seq x y z
N MET A 1 0.61 -1.01 22.06
CA MET A 1 -0.76 -1.04 21.49
C MET A 1 -1.33 0.33 21.77
N ASN A 2 -1.48 1.19 20.76
CA ASN A 2 -2.12 2.50 20.93
C ASN A 2 -3.61 2.28 20.64
N GLU A 3 -4.40 2.12 21.70
CA GLU A 3 -5.86 2.07 21.63
C GLU A 3 -6.39 3.51 21.73
N GLY A 4 -6.52 4.16 20.58
CA GLY A 4 -7.31 5.37 20.45
C GLY A 4 -8.64 5.01 19.80
N GLU A 5 -9.75 5.25 20.50
CA GLU A 5 -11.13 5.21 19.97
C GLU A 5 -11.58 3.88 19.31
N GLY A 6 -10.96 2.75 19.66
CA GLY A 6 -11.34 1.43 19.14
C GLY A 6 -10.72 1.06 17.79
N PHE A 7 -9.81 1.88 17.25
CA PHE A 7 -9.07 1.56 16.02
C PHE A 7 -7.66 1.05 16.34
N HIS A 8 -7.25 -0.02 15.66
CA HIS A 8 -5.91 -0.58 15.76
C HIS A 8 -5.15 -0.38 14.44
N SER A 9 -3.94 0.14 14.53
CA SER A 9 -3.06 0.34 13.38
C SER A 9 -1.81 -0.53 13.50
N ILE A 10 -1.46 -1.20 12.39
CA ILE A 10 -0.22 -1.97 12.25
C ILE A 10 0.53 -1.42 11.04
N GLY A 11 1.82 -1.18 11.20
CA GLY A 11 2.70 -0.70 10.13
C GLY A 11 3.83 -1.68 9.87
N TRP A 12 4.17 -1.85 8.60
CA TRP A 12 5.33 -2.61 8.16
C TRP A 12 6.26 -1.74 7.34
N ARG A 13 7.55 -2.05 7.40
CA ARG A 13 8.57 -1.44 6.55
C ARG A 13 9.39 -2.55 5.91
N PHE A 14 9.59 -2.41 4.61
CA PHE A 14 10.44 -3.30 3.83
C PHE A 14 11.73 -2.56 3.45
N SER A 15 12.78 -3.33 3.23
CA SER A 15 14.04 -2.82 2.68
C SER A 15 13.84 -2.44 1.20
N PRO A 16 14.46 -1.37 0.69
CA PRO A 16 14.21 -0.87 -0.67
C PRO A 16 14.70 -1.83 -1.78
N ASP A 17 15.52 -2.81 -1.47
CA ASP A 17 15.92 -3.89 -2.38
C ASP A 17 14.83 -4.96 -2.58
N LYS A 18 13.75 -4.92 -1.79
CA LYS A 18 12.60 -5.82 -1.98
C LYS A 18 11.68 -5.30 -3.08
N ILE A 19 11.74 -5.98 -4.21
CA ILE A 19 10.85 -5.76 -5.36
C ILE A 19 9.66 -6.73 -5.27
N PHE A 20 8.45 -6.21 -5.43
CA PHE A 20 7.21 -6.97 -5.32
C PHE A 20 6.51 -7.15 -6.67
N SER A 21 5.77 -8.25 -6.81
CA SER A 21 4.87 -8.44 -7.96
C SER A 21 3.60 -7.61 -7.76
N ARG A 22 3.37 -6.65 -8.66
CA ARG A 22 2.21 -5.75 -8.63
C ARG A 22 0.87 -6.51 -8.61
N GLN A 23 0.74 -7.55 -9.43
CA GLN A 23 -0.50 -8.36 -9.48
C GLN A 23 -0.77 -9.08 -8.16
N LYS A 24 0.27 -9.64 -7.52
CA LYS A 24 0.11 -10.33 -6.23
C LYS A 24 -0.23 -9.35 -5.11
N LEU A 25 0.31 -8.13 -5.15
CA LEU A 25 -0.07 -7.07 -4.22
C LEU A 25 -1.56 -6.73 -4.36
N ILE A 26 -2.06 -6.49 -5.57
CA ILE A 26 -3.47 -6.19 -5.78
C ILE A 26 -4.36 -7.29 -5.20
N LEU A 27 -4.08 -8.56 -5.51
CA LEU A 27 -4.83 -9.70 -4.98
C LEU A 27 -4.80 -9.77 -3.44
N LEU A 28 -3.64 -9.55 -2.84
CA LEU A 28 -3.50 -9.52 -1.38
C LEU A 28 -4.30 -8.38 -0.75
N LEU A 29 -4.20 -7.18 -1.30
CA LEU A 29 -4.74 -5.97 -0.70
C LEU A 29 -6.27 -5.91 -0.80
N VAL A 30 -6.87 -6.43 -1.88
CA VAL A 30 -8.34 -6.50 -1.99
C VAL A 30 -8.98 -7.50 -1.03
N GLU A 31 -8.21 -8.50 -0.56
CA GLU A 31 -8.68 -9.52 0.40
C GLU A 31 -8.57 -9.04 1.86
N LEU A 32 -7.96 -7.89 2.14
CA LEU A 32 -7.83 -7.36 3.50
C LEU A 32 -9.19 -6.89 4.03
N ASN A 33 -9.60 -7.42 5.17
CA ASN A 33 -10.74 -6.91 5.92
C ASN A 33 -10.31 -5.80 6.89
N VAL A 34 -10.18 -4.58 6.38
CA VAL A 34 -9.73 -3.40 7.14
C VAL A 34 -10.52 -2.16 6.75
N GLU A 35 -10.72 -1.25 7.71
CA GLU A 35 -11.38 0.04 7.47
C GLU A 35 -10.60 0.92 6.50
N ARG A 36 -9.27 0.91 6.59
CA ARG A 36 -8.39 1.61 5.66
C ARG A 36 -7.01 0.99 5.62
N MET A 37 -6.43 0.92 4.43
CA MET A 37 -5.01 0.59 4.24
C MET A 37 -4.38 1.57 3.26
N LYS A 38 -3.15 1.97 3.56
CA LYS A 38 -2.28 2.72 2.64
C LYS A 38 -0.94 2.01 2.54
N ALA A 39 -0.40 1.91 1.33
CA ALA A 39 0.91 1.32 1.12
C ALA A 39 1.64 1.97 -0.05
N VAL A 40 2.97 1.88 -0.03
CA VAL A 40 3.84 2.19 -1.17
C VAL A 40 4.75 0.99 -1.36
N PHE A 41 4.79 0.47 -2.58
CA PHE A 41 5.63 -0.68 -2.93
C PHE A 41 6.49 -0.38 -4.15
N ILE A 42 7.73 -0.83 -4.09
CA ILE A 42 8.60 -0.93 -5.26
C ILE A 42 8.25 -2.23 -5.96
N THR A 43 7.89 -2.15 -7.23
CA THR A 43 7.45 -3.30 -8.02
C THR A 43 8.32 -3.49 -9.25
N GLU A 44 8.18 -4.64 -9.90
CA GLU A 44 8.83 -4.93 -11.18
C GLU A 44 8.44 -3.93 -12.28
N SER A 45 7.33 -3.19 -12.12
CA SER A 45 6.81 -2.22 -13.07
C SER A 45 6.95 -0.75 -12.63
N GLY A 46 7.66 -0.46 -11.53
CA GLY A 46 7.77 0.89 -10.97
C GLY A 46 7.31 1.00 -9.52
N ILE A 47 7.22 2.21 -8.98
CA ILE A 47 6.77 2.48 -7.62
C ILE A 47 5.28 2.81 -7.64
N PHE A 48 4.49 2.14 -6.80
CA PHE A 48 3.04 2.33 -6.75
C PHE A 48 2.57 2.61 -5.33
N GLY A 49 1.68 3.61 -5.23
CA GLY A 49 0.89 3.89 -4.05
C GLY A 49 -0.46 3.18 -4.11
N TYR A 50 -0.88 2.63 -2.98
CA TYR A 50 -2.16 1.94 -2.81
C TYR A 50 -2.96 2.60 -1.70
N ASN A 51 -4.26 2.78 -1.90
CA ASN A 51 -5.20 3.20 -0.87
C ASN A 51 -6.46 2.35 -0.98
N GLN A 52 -6.73 1.55 0.05
CA GLN A 52 -7.94 0.75 0.18
C GLN A 52 -8.87 1.39 1.21
N THR A 53 -10.13 1.52 0.83
CA THR A 53 -11.26 1.86 1.70
C THR A 53 -12.39 0.84 1.46
N PRO A 54 -13.51 0.90 2.20
CA PRO A 54 -14.67 0.05 1.92
C PRO A 54 -15.24 0.23 0.49
N ASP A 55 -14.95 1.36 -0.15
CA ASP A 55 -15.36 1.66 -1.54
C ASP A 55 -14.48 0.98 -2.60
N GLY A 56 -13.36 0.39 -2.18
CA GLY A 56 -12.44 -0.37 -3.04
C GLY A 56 -10.98 0.05 -2.92
N LEU A 57 -10.14 -0.58 -3.76
CA LEU A 57 -8.72 -0.31 -3.87
C LEU A 57 -8.46 0.68 -5.01
N THR A 58 -7.76 1.76 -4.70
CA THR A 58 -7.16 2.64 -5.72
C THR A 58 -5.66 2.47 -5.76
N GLU A 59 -5.09 2.59 -6.96
CA GLU A 59 -3.66 2.50 -7.22
C GLU A 59 -3.23 3.73 -8.03
N VAL A 60 -2.05 4.25 -7.69
CA VAL A 60 -1.41 5.36 -8.40
C VAL A 60 0.05 5.03 -8.63
N GLU A 61 0.52 5.22 -9.85
CA GLU A 61 1.95 5.18 -10.15
C GLU A 61 2.60 6.43 -9.57
N LEU A 62 3.65 6.22 -8.79
CA LEU A 62 4.45 7.28 -8.21
C LEU A 62 5.70 7.40 -9.08
N ASP A 63 5.57 8.14 -10.18
CA ASP A 63 6.72 8.50 -11.01
C ASP A 63 7.68 9.36 -10.16
N ASP A 64 8.99 9.12 -10.26
CA ASP A 64 10.03 9.82 -9.47
C ASP A 64 10.27 11.26 -9.97
N CYS A 65 9.41 11.81 -10.82
CA CYS A 65 9.64 13.09 -11.49
C CYS A 65 8.70 14.21 -11.02
N ASP A 66 9.21 15.04 -10.11
CA ASP A 66 9.06 16.51 -10.20
C ASP A 66 10.28 17.14 -9.49
N ASP A 67 11.47 16.91 -10.05
CA ASP A 67 12.60 17.83 -9.89
C ASP A 67 12.69 18.60 -11.22
N SER A 68 12.08 19.78 -11.25
CA SER A 68 12.21 20.79 -12.32
C SER A 68 12.28 22.18 -11.71
#